data_AF-A0A7C5FRJ2-F1
#
_entry.id   AF-A0A7C5FRJ2-F1
#
_cell.length_a   1.000
_cell.length_b   1.000
_cell.length_c   1.000
_cell.angle_alpha   90.00
_cell.angle_beta   90.00
_cell.angle_gamma   90.00
#
_symmetry.space_group_name_H-M   'P 1'
#
loop_
_entity.id
_entity.type
_entity.pdbx_description
1 polymer ?
#
loop_
_entity_poly.entity_id
_entity_poly.type
_entity_poly.pdbx_seq_one_letter_code
_entity_poly.pdbx_strand_id
1 'polypeptide(L)'
;MSRTNVILALALSVLLLLSMTAACLGQLSGLTVLPFPNTNKSSYDQYEIFGMNQGWANDDLVWYICTDSSDVRTACTKYFSSTIYWWSITYAPRLKQALPDVATVYVVTNVSQGPVFSALPGDPTYSGLWKVVYITFKPGFARPVTNALPADVANPQGIPPLSEADYTPVDPNDATIVVKCPIVATGTLGGPWQSSPGRYRIPQGKVEPDYAALKTIWLPFWYVYCTDPITKRPSVRRIIVPDVYDPPALPDADKLALKLGANDAPGLALIPLAAVQQFYWLQGPQPVNQLPILEACPSDPFYPCRNVNTAYSPVEQVTLLNRLIPPSSVINNPTTVVKLRNSGQLTLIRDTQLIDGAVIPELPQPTF
;
A
#
# COMPACT_ATOMS: atom_id res chain seq x y z
N MET A 1 -45.40 50.87 -0.88
CA MET A 1 -44.71 50.04 0.14
C MET A 1 -44.03 50.95 1.15
N SER A 2 -44.21 50.75 2.45
CA SER A 2 -43.50 51.54 3.46
C SER A 2 -42.01 51.17 3.46
N ARG A 3 -41.12 52.11 3.84
CA ARG A 3 -39.67 51.85 3.96
C ARG A 3 -39.38 50.65 4.87
N THR A 4 -40.22 50.43 5.88
CA THR A 4 -40.16 49.27 6.78
C THR A 4 -40.31 47.94 6.04
N ASN A 5 -41.20 47.86 5.05
CA ASN A 5 -41.41 46.63 4.28
C ASN A 5 -40.22 46.29 3.38
N VAL A 6 -39.47 47.29 2.90
CA VAL A 6 -38.29 47.09 2.05
C VAL A 6 -37.10 46.58 2.87
N ILE A 7 -36.89 47.16 4.07
CA ILE A 7 -35.81 46.73 4.97
C ILE A 7 -36.07 45.29 5.47
N LEU A 8 -37.33 44.97 5.81
CA LEU A 8 -37.70 43.63 6.25
C LEU A 8 -37.48 42.58 5.14
N ALA A 9 -37.83 42.91 3.89
CA ALA A 9 -37.62 42.02 2.75
C ALA A 9 -36.14 41.78 2.46
N LEU A 10 -35.30 42.81 2.55
CA LEU A 10 -33.83 42.69 2.41
C LEU A 10 -33.22 41.84 3.53
N ALA A 11 -33.60 42.10 4.78
CA ALA A 11 -33.12 41.31 5.91
C ALA A 11 -33.52 39.84 5.81
N LEU A 12 -34.76 39.55 5.40
CA LEU A 12 -35.26 38.19 5.20
C LEU A 12 -34.54 37.50 4.04
N SER A 13 -34.24 38.22 2.96
CA SER A 13 -33.49 37.71 1.81
C SER A 13 -32.06 37.35 2.18
N VAL A 14 -31.37 38.19 2.96
CA VAL A 14 -30.02 37.91 3.48
C VAL A 14 -30.04 36.74 4.46
N LEU A 15 -31.04 36.64 5.33
CA LEU A 15 -31.19 35.52 6.26
C LEU A 15 -31.47 34.20 5.52
N LEU A 16 -32.29 34.23 4.46
CA LEU A 16 -32.56 33.09 3.59
C LEU A 16 -31.28 32.65 2.85
N LEU A 17 -30.52 33.59 2.28
CA LEU A 17 -29.22 33.33 1.65
C LEU A 17 -28.23 32.69 2.64
N LEU A 18 -28.14 33.21 3.88
CA LEU A 18 -27.29 32.65 4.93
C LEU A 18 -27.77 31.26 5.40
N SER A 19 -29.08 31.03 5.50
CA SER A 19 -29.63 29.72 5.88
C SER A 19 -29.46 28.67 4.78
N MET A 20 -29.50 29.07 3.50
CA MET A 20 -29.24 28.16 2.38
C MET A 20 -27.76 27.77 2.32
N THR A 21 -26.84 28.66 2.67
CA THR A 21 -25.42 28.29 2.82
C THR A 21 -25.18 27.34 3.99
N ALA A 22 -25.89 27.51 5.11
CA ALA A 22 -25.76 26.60 6.27
C ALA A 22 -26.39 25.23 6.01
N ALA A 23 -27.53 25.15 5.31
CA ALA A 23 -28.18 23.89 4.95
C ALA A 23 -27.38 23.09 3.92
N CYS A 24 -26.67 23.76 3.00
CA CYS A 24 -25.77 23.10 2.05
C CYS A 24 -24.53 22.49 2.75
N LEU A 25 -24.07 23.10 3.84
CA LEU A 25 -22.99 22.55 4.68
C LEU A 25 -23.46 21.36 5.53
N GLY A 26 -24.72 21.37 5.99
CA GLY A 26 -25.30 20.32 6.83
C GLY A 26 -25.66 19.01 6.12
N GLN A 27 -25.76 19.00 4.77
CA GLN A 27 -26.01 17.78 3.99
C GLN A 27 -24.73 17.05 3.53
N LEU A 28 -23.54 17.61 3.77
CA LEU A 28 -22.26 16.95 3.44
C LEU A 28 -21.84 15.88 4.45
N SER A 29 -22.48 15.82 5.62
CA SER A 29 -22.22 14.79 6.65
C SER A 29 -22.89 13.44 6.36
N GLY A 30 -23.72 13.37 5.31
CA GLY A 30 -24.32 12.15 4.79
C GLY A 30 -23.65 11.62 3.52
N LEU A 31 -22.37 11.93 3.29
CA LEU A 31 -21.59 11.32 2.20
C LEU A 31 -21.56 9.81 2.45
N THR A 32 -22.44 9.10 1.74
CA THR A 32 -22.36 7.67 1.52
C THR A 32 -20.91 7.35 1.24
N VAL A 33 -20.30 6.65 2.19
CA VAL A 33 -18.98 6.04 2.08
C VAL A 33 -18.90 5.48 0.67
N LEU A 34 -17.95 5.99 -0.11
CA LEU A 34 -17.68 5.47 -1.45
C LEU A 34 -17.74 3.96 -1.38
N PRO A 35 -18.37 3.27 -2.34
CA PRO A 35 -18.36 1.82 -2.33
C PRO A 35 -16.91 1.42 -2.56
N PHE A 36 -16.18 1.23 -1.45
CA PHE A 36 -15.07 0.30 -1.39
C PHE A 36 -15.53 -0.96 -2.11
N PRO A 37 -14.64 -1.65 -2.85
CA PRO A 37 -14.98 -2.88 -3.54
C PRO A 37 -15.88 -3.69 -2.62
N ASN A 38 -17.10 -3.97 -3.11
CA ASN A 38 -18.11 -4.63 -2.31
C ASN A 38 -17.54 -5.97 -1.92
N THR A 39 -17.11 -6.10 -0.67
CA THR A 39 -16.44 -7.27 -0.11
C THR A 39 -17.38 -8.49 -0.02
N ASN A 40 -18.54 -8.45 -0.71
CA ASN A 40 -19.39 -9.59 -0.97
C ASN A 40 -18.63 -10.63 -1.81
N LYS A 41 -17.94 -11.49 -1.07
CA LYS A 41 -17.47 -12.87 -1.23
C LYS A 41 -17.51 -13.65 -2.56
N SER A 42 -18.07 -13.20 -3.68
CA SER A 42 -18.27 -14.06 -4.86
C SER A 42 -17.79 -13.53 -6.21
N SER A 43 -17.47 -12.24 -6.38
CA SER A 43 -16.93 -11.77 -7.67
C SER A 43 -15.40 -11.81 -7.65
N TYR A 44 -14.83 -12.75 -8.40
CA TYR A 44 -13.39 -12.82 -8.73
C TYR A 44 -12.86 -11.49 -9.31
N ASP A 45 -13.76 -10.64 -9.81
CA ASP A 45 -13.48 -9.36 -10.48
C ASP A 45 -12.96 -8.23 -9.56
N GLN A 46 -12.83 -8.46 -8.25
CA GLN A 46 -12.39 -7.44 -7.28
C GLN A 46 -11.16 -7.84 -6.46
N TYR A 47 -10.61 -9.03 -6.73
CA TYR A 47 -9.47 -9.57 -6.00
C TYR A 47 -8.34 -9.92 -6.97
N GLU A 48 -7.11 -9.80 -6.49
CA GLU A 48 -5.92 -10.28 -7.18
C GLU A 48 -5.29 -11.41 -6.36
N ILE A 49 -4.77 -12.43 -7.06
CA ILE A 49 -4.24 -13.63 -6.43
C ILE A 49 -2.73 -13.53 -6.30
N PHE A 50 -2.24 -13.66 -5.08
CA PHE A 50 -0.82 -13.69 -4.78
C PHE A 50 -0.42 -15.04 -4.22
N GLY A 51 0.73 -15.56 -4.64
CA GLY A 51 1.43 -16.60 -3.91
C GLY A 51 2.16 -15.99 -2.73
N MET A 52 1.94 -16.51 -1.54
CA MET A 52 2.65 -16.05 -0.35
C MET A 52 3.97 -16.78 -0.21
N ASN A 53 5.02 -16.00 0.09
CA ASN A 53 6.30 -16.53 0.53
C ASN A 53 6.30 -16.73 2.04
N GLN A 54 7.15 -17.64 2.49
CA GLN A 54 7.35 -17.93 3.90
C GLN A 54 8.59 -17.21 4.43
N GLY A 55 8.49 -16.62 5.62
CA GLY A 55 9.61 -16.07 6.39
C GLY A 55 9.40 -16.26 7.88
N TRP A 56 10.19 -15.53 8.68
CA TRP A 56 10.18 -15.60 10.14
C TRP A 56 10.26 -14.21 10.78
N ALA A 57 9.65 -14.04 11.93
CA ALA A 57 9.81 -12.85 12.77
C ALA A 57 9.52 -13.21 14.23
N ASN A 58 10.43 -12.91 15.15
CA ASN A 58 10.25 -13.20 16.59
C ASN A 58 9.80 -14.66 16.86
N ASP A 59 10.48 -15.64 16.26
CA ASP A 59 10.14 -17.08 16.30
C ASP A 59 8.80 -17.49 15.66
N ASP A 60 8.01 -16.54 15.19
CA ASP A 60 6.77 -16.82 14.49
C ASP A 60 7.00 -16.95 12.99
N LEU A 61 6.32 -17.95 12.43
CA LEU A 61 6.15 -18.11 11.00
C LEU A 61 5.44 -16.86 10.44
N VAL A 62 5.94 -16.25 9.37
CA VAL A 62 5.21 -15.17 8.69
C VAL A 62 5.02 -15.48 7.21
N TRP A 63 3.93 -14.96 6.67
CA TRP A 63 3.57 -15.04 5.25
C TRP A 63 3.61 -13.63 4.69
N TYR A 64 4.32 -13.45 3.58
CA TYR A 64 4.50 -12.14 2.96
C TYR A 64 4.36 -12.24 1.44
N ILE A 65 4.10 -11.10 0.82
CA ILE A 65 4.16 -10.93 -0.63
C ILE A 65 5.17 -9.83 -0.92
N CYS A 66 5.88 -9.88 -2.05
CA CYS A 66 6.74 -8.78 -2.47
C CYS A 66 6.23 -8.21 -3.78
N THR A 67 6.26 -6.89 -3.90
CA THR A 67 5.60 -6.20 -5.01
C THR A 67 6.52 -5.19 -5.69
N ASP A 68 7.48 -4.62 -4.97
CA ASP A 68 8.37 -3.61 -5.50
C ASP A 68 9.80 -3.75 -4.93
N SER A 69 10.80 -3.28 -5.68
CA SER A 69 12.20 -3.18 -5.22
C SER A 69 12.90 -1.95 -5.77
N SER A 70 13.75 -1.35 -4.95
CA SER A 70 14.63 -0.25 -5.33
C SER A 70 15.82 -0.66 -6.20
N ASP A 71 16.01 -1.97 -6.43
CA ASP A 71 17.09 -2.53 -7.21
C ASP A 71 16.54 -3.34 -8.39
N VAL A 72 17.11 -3.10 -9.57
CA VAL A 72 16.63 -3.70 -10.82
C VAL A 72 16.92 -5.20 -10.86
N ARG A 73 18.06 -5.64 -10.32
CA ARG A 73 18.43 -7.07 -10.33
C ARG A 73 17.49 -7.84 -9.41
N THR A 74 17.28 -7.33 -8.21
CA THR A 74 16.33 -7.85 -7.23
C THR A 74 14.92 -7.89 -7.81
N ALA A 75 14.49 -6.80 -8.46
CA ALA A 75 13.20 -6.76 -9.15
C ALA A 75 13.06 -7.85 -10.22
N CYS A 76 14.10 -8.06 -11.02
CA CYS A 76 14.13 -9.09 -12.07
C CYS A 76 14.25 -10.53 -11.54
N THR A 77 14.64 -10.71 -10.27
CA THR A 77 15.00 -12.04 -9.75
C THR A 77 13.79 -12.77 -9.17
N LYS A 78 13.74 -14.09 -9.37
CA LYS A 78 12.61 -14.93 -8.92
C LYS A 78 12.52 -15.13 -7.41
N TYR A 79 13.58 -14.85 -6.63
CA TYR A 79 13.60 -15.06 -5.17
C TYR A 79 12.49 -14.30 -4.43
N PHE A 80 12.07 -13.15 -4.95
CA PHE A 80 11.00 -12.34 -4.37
C PHE A 80 9.69 -12.40 -5.15
N SER A 81 9.60 -13.22 -6.21
CA SER A 81 8.38 -13.37 -7.01
C SER A 81 7.30 -14.05 -6.18
N SER A 82 6.28 -13.28 -5.77
CA SER A 82 5.15 -13.75 -4.97
C SER A 82 3.89 -13.97 -5.81
N THR A 83 4.02 -14.22 -7.11
CA THR A 83 2.87 -14.52 -7.98
C THR A 83 2.95 -15.95 -8.47
N ILE A 84 1.80 -16.63 -8.51
CA ILE A 84 1.67 -18.00 -9.07
C ILE A 84 2.11 -18.02 -10.54
N TYR A 85 1.97 -16.87 -11.20
CA TYR A 85 2.48 -16.58 -12.53
C TYR A 85 3.90 -16.03 -12.40
N TRP A 86 4.82 -16.44 -13.27
CA TRP A 86 6.27 -16.19 -13.24
C TRP A 86 6.71 -14.71 -13.33
N TRP A 87 6.14 -13.82 -12.53
CA TRP A 87 6.30 -12.38 -12.66
C TRP A 87 7.35 -11.85 -11.70
N SER A 88 8.22 -11.04 -12.26
CA SER A 88 9.10 -10.16 -11.50
C SER A 88 8.28 -9.16 -10.67
N ILE A 89 8.87 -8.67 -9.58
CA ILE A 89 8.31 -7.53 -8.84
C ILE A 89 8.66 -6.22 -9.58
N THR A 90 7.96 -5.13 -9.26
CA THR A 90 8.14 -3.84 -9.91
C THR A 90 9.44 -3.17 -9.50
N TYR A 91 10.19 -2.65 -10.46
CA TYR A 91 11.34 -1.81 -10.14
C TYR A 91 10.86 -0.40 -9.73
N ALA A 92 11.11 0.00 -8.50
CA ALA A 92 10.69 1.27 -7.90
C ALA A 92 11.93 2.06 -7.42
N PRO A 93 12.65 2.74 -8.32
CA PRO A 93 13.94 3.38 -8.01
C PRO A 93 13.87 4.41 -6.88
N ARG A 94 12.73 5.09 -6.72
CA ARG A 94 12.52 6.10 -5.69
C ARG A 94 12.54 5.53 -4.27
N LEU A 95 12.31 4.23 -4.10
CA LEU A 95 12.43 3.55 -2.81
C LEU A 95 13.84 3.63 -2.20
N LYS A 96 14.89 3.88 -2.98
CA LYS A 96 16.24 4.12 -2.42
C LYS A 96 16.27 5.30 -1.44
N GLN A 97 15.31 6.22 -1.54
CA GLN A 97 15.22 7.38 -0.67
C GLN A 97 14.56 7.06 0.69
N ALA A 98 13.99 5.86 0.85
CA ALA A 98 13.36 5.39 2.09
C ALA A 98 14.38 4.86 3.13
N LEU A 99 15.64 4.67 2.73
CA LEU A 99 16.67 3.95 3.51
C LEU A 99 16.89 4.33 4.98
N PRO A 100 16.86 5.60 5.42
CA PRO A 100 17.24 5.93 6.80
C PRO A 100 16.32 5.32 7.86
N ASP A 101 15.08 4.99 7.51
CA ASP A 101 14.01 4.81 8.49
C ASP A 101 13.25 3.47 8.36
N VAL A 102 13.80 2.53 7.58
CA VAL A 102 13.15 1.26 7.25
C VAL A 102 13.73 0.09 8.07
N ALA A 103 12.86 -0.76 8.59
CA ALA A 103 13.21 -2.00 9.28
C ALA A 103 14.07 -2.93 8.40
N THR A 104 14.79 -3.87 9.01
CA THR A 104 15.70 -4.75 8.26
C THR A 104 15.04 -6.11 7.98
N VAL A 105 15.21 -6.61 6.76
CA VAL A 105 14.96 -8.01 6.42
C VAL A 105 16.29 -8.69 6.14
N TYR A 106 16.51 -9.82 6.80
CA TYR A 106 17.71 -10.61 6.68
C TYR A 106 17.48 -11.80 5.75
N VAL A 107 18.26 -11.89 4.69
CA VAL A 107 18.15 -12.94 3.68
C VAL A 107 19.36 -13.86 3.77
N VAL A 108 19.14 -15.10 4.20
CA VAL A 108 20.22 -16.09 4.31
C VAL A 108 20.50 -16.70 2.95
N THR A 109 21.77 -16.72 2.53
CA THR A 109 22.17 -17.10 1.16
C THR A 109 22.68 -18.54 1.03
N ASN A 110 23.20 -19.12 2.11
CA ASN A 110 23.85 -20.45 2.09
C ASN A 110 23.10 -21.53 2.88
N VAL A 111 21.87 -21.24 3.29
CA VAL A 111 20.95 -22.20 3.95
C VAL A 111 19.56 -21.99 3.35
N SER A 112 18.86 -23.08 3.05
CA SER A 112 17.48 -23.02 2.56
C SER A 112 16.53 -22.65 3.69
N GLN A 113 16.24 -21.35 3.85
CA GLN A 113 15.23 -20.81 4.73
C GLN A 113 14.59 -19.55 4.15
N GLY A 114 13.41 -19.19 4.65
CA GLY A 114 12.82 -17.88 4.38
C GLY A 114 13.61 -16.74 5.03
N PRO A 115 13.36 -15.48 4.64
CA PRO A 115 13.96 -14.33 5.29
C PRO A 115 13.48 -14.17 6.73
N VAL A 116 14.25 -13.41 7.50
CA VAL A 116 13.93 -13.03 8.87
C VAL A 116 13.62 -11.53 8.90
N PHE A 117 12.44 -11.17 9.39
CA PHE A 117 11.97 -9.79 9.50
C PHE A 117 12.21 -9.25 10.90
N SER A 118 12.72 -8.02 11.00
CA SER A 118 13.03 -7.39 12.29
C SER A 118 11.85 -6.69 12.96
N ALA A 119 10.67 -6.70 12.35
CA ALA A 119 9.46 -6.05 12.84
C ALA A 119 8.21 -6.81 12.36
N LEU A 120 7.10 -6.61 13.04
CA LEU A 120 5.78 -7.15 12.70
C LEU A 120 4.76 -6.03 12.51
N PRO A 121 3.67 -6.25 11.74
CA PRO A 121 2.55 -5.33 11.66
C PRO A 121 2.08 -4.83 13.04
N GLY A 122 1.88 -3.52 13.16
CA GLY A 122 1.58 -2.84 14.43
C GLY A 122 2.80 -2.42 15.26
N ASP A 123 4.01 -2.94 14.97
CA ASP A 123 5.24 -2.44 15.62
C ASP A 123 5.54 -1.00 15.15
N PRO A 124 6.12 -0.14 16.01
CA PRO A 124 6.42 1.26 15.66
C PRO A 124 7.29 1.44 14.41
N THR A 125 8.12 0.44 14.07
CA THR A 125 9.04 0.48 12.93
C THR A 125 8.55 -0.29 11.71
N TYR A 126 7.40 -0.96 11.78
CA TYR A 126 6.88 -1.74 10.65
C TYR A 126 6.25 -0.82 9.59
N SER A 127 6.66 -0.99 8.33
CA SER A 127 6.21 -0.18 7.20
C SER A 127 5.84 -0.99 5.94
N GLY A 128 5.95 -2.31 5.97
CA GLY A 128 5.90 -3.16 4.76
C GLY A 128 7.15 -3.05 3.85
N LEU A 129 7.97 -2.02 4.06
CA LEU A 129 9.26 -1.83 3.42
C LEU A 129 10.37 -2.44 4.27
N TRP A 130 11.42 -2.91 3.59
CA TRP A 130 12.55 -3.55 4.25
C TRP A 130 13.88 -3.17 3.60
N LYS A 131 14.84 -2.80 4.44
CA LYS A 131 16.25 -2.78 4.06
C LYS A 131 16.75 -4.22 4.00
N VAL A 132 17.21 -4.67 2.84
CA VAL A 132 17.73 -6.03 2.67
C VAL A 132 19.17 -6.10 3.19
N VAL A 133 19.43 -7.10 4.04
CA VAL A 133 20.78 -7.47 4.46
C VAL A 133 20.98 -8.95 4.19
N TYR A 134 21.96 -9.30 3.36
CA TYR A 134 22.29 -10.69 3.10
C TYR A 134 23.16 -11.24 4.22
N ILE A 135 22.83 -12.44 4.66
CA ILE A 135 23.56 -13.19 5.68
C ILE A 135 24.13 -14.45 5.05
N THR A 136 25.42 -14.69 5.27
CA THR A 136 26.08 -15.95 4.89
C THR A 136 26.69 -16.57 6.14
N PHE A 137 26.20 -17.73 6.57
CA PHE A 137 26.78 -18.43 7.72
C PHE A 137 28.22 -18.85 7.45
N LYS A 138 29.09 -18.72 8.44
CA LYS A 138 30.45 -19.27 8.40
C LYS A 138 30.39 -20.81 8.48
N PRO A 139 31.41 -21.52 7.96
CA PRO A 139 31.45 -22.98 8.01
C PRO A 139 31.26 -23.52 9.44
N GLY A 140 30.33 -24.47 9.61
CA GLY A 140 30.03 -25.11 10.90
C GLY A 140 28.98 -24.39 11.77
N PHE A 141 28.52 -23.20 11.38
CA PHE A 141 27.55 -22.41 12.17
C PHE A 141 26.14 -22.35 11.58
N ALA A 142 25.92 -22.95 10.41
CA ALA A 142 24.63 -22.93 9.73
C ALA A 142 23.52 -23.55 10.61
N ARG A 143 22.50 -22.76 10.93
CA ARG A 143 21.30 -23.19 11.66
C ARG A 143 20.05 -22.57 11.05
N PRO A 144 19.20 -23.35 10.35
CA PRO A 144 18.00 -22.80 9.74
C PRO A 144 16.96 -22.44 10.82
N VAL A 145 16.29 -21.30 10.67
CA VAL A 145 15.08 -21.01 11.45
C VAL A 145 13.92 -21.81 10.85
N THR A 146 13.33 -22.70 11.65
CA THR A 146 12.22 -23.58 11.25
C THR A 146 11.22 -23.75 12.40
N ASN A 147 10.02 -24.30 12.12
CA ASN A 147 9.06 -24.61 13.18
C ASN A 147 9.62 -25.63 14.20
N ALA A 148 10.54 -26.50 13.76
CA ALA A 148 11.16 -27.53 14.60
C ALA A 148 12.42 -27.03 15.33
N LEU A 149 12.99 -25.92 14.85
CA LEU A 149 14.17 -25.26 15.38
C LEU A 149 13.86 -23.75 15.34
N PRO A 150 12.99 -23.25 16.23
CA PRO A 150 12.79 -21.81 16.39
C PRO A 150 14.13 -21.17 16.77
N ALA A 151 14.23 -19.86 16.65
CA ALA A 151 15.47 -19.21 17.03
C ALA A 151 15.78 -19.45 18.50
N ASP A 152 17.08 -19.46 18.81
CA ASP A 152 17.60 -19.71 20.15
C ASP A 152 16.97 -18.71 21.13
N VAL A 153 16.72 -19.12 22.38
CA VAL A 153 16.27 -18.20 23.46
C VAL A 153 17.26 -17.03 23.62
N ALA A 154 18.55 -17.24 23.34
CA ALA A 154 19.57 -16.19 23.32
C ALA A 154 19.53 -15.29 22.08
N ASN A 155 18.77 -15.66 21.04
CA ASN A 155 18.63 -14.96 19.78
C ASN A 155 17.21 -15.15 19.20
N PRO A 156 16.17 -14.58 19.83
CA PRO A 156 14.76 -14.80 19.46
C PRO A 156 14.38 -14.28 18.06
N GLN A 157 15.31 -13.60 17.39
CA GLN A 157 15.13 -13.12 16.04
C GLN A 157 15.68 -14.10 15.00
N GLY A 158 16.53 -15.07 15.37
CA GLY A 158 17.15 -15.97 14.40
C GLY A 158 18.27 -15.33 13.57
N ILE A 159 18.80 -14.20 14.04
CA ILE A 159 19.83 -13.40 13.36
C ILE A 159 21.20 -13.76 13.95
N PRO A 160 22.10 -14.47 13.25
CA PRO A 160 23.37 -14.95 13.82
C PRO A 160 24.31 -13.81 14.25
N PRO A 161 25.05 -13.90 15.38
CA PRO A 161 26.08 -12.90 15.69
C PRO A 161 27.19 -12.85 14.61
N LEU A 162 27.92 -11.73 14.52
CA LEU A 162 29.01 -11.52 13.56
C LEU A 162 30.14 -12.57 13.65
N SER A 163 30.29 -13.22 14.80
CA SER A 163 31.21 -14.34 14.97
C SER A 163 30.84 -15.55 14.11
N GLU A 164 29.59 -15.69 13.70
CA GLU A 164 29.02 -16.89 13.09
C GLU A 164 28.52 -16.67 11.66
N ALA A 165 28.38 -15.42 11.23
CA ALA A 165 27.95 -15.09 9.87
C ALA A 165 28.55 -13.78 9.38
N ASP A 166 28.67 -13.68 8.06
CA ASP A 166 29.04 -12.46 7.35
C ASP A 166 27.78 -11.72 6.89
N TYR A 167 27.80 -10.40 7.05
CA TYR A 167 26.70 -9.50 6.75
C TYR A 167 27.05 -8.64 5.56
N THR A 168 26.27 -8.74 4.48
CA THR A 168 26.45 -7.94 3.28
C THR A 168 25.22 -7.04 3.10
N PRO A 169 25.30 -5.75 3.47
CA PRO A 169 24.16 -4.82 3.42
C PRO A 169 23.83 -4.31 1.99
N VAL A 170 24.47 -4.83 0.95
CA VAL A 170 24.51 -4.23 -0.39
C VAL A 170 24.43 -5.26 -1.52
N ASP A 171 23.88 -4.85 -2.66
CA ASP A 171 24.17 -5.49 -3.97
C ASP A 171 25.69 -5.34 -4.24
N PRO A 172 26.33 -6.23 -5.03
CA PRO A 172 27.71 -6.08 -5.50
C PRO A 172 28.14 -4.70 -6.04
N ASN A 173 27.21 -3.78 -6.31
CA ASN A 173 27.49 -2.38 -6.67
C ASN A 173 27.43 -1.40 -5.48
N ASP A 174 27.45 -1.89 -4.24
CA ASP A 174 27.46 -1.12 -2.99
C ASP A 174 26.21 -0.26 -2.75
N ALA A 175 25.10 -0.60 -3.41
CA ALA A 175 23.81 0.07 -3.19
C ALA A 175 22.98 -0.72 -2.18
N THR A 176 22.55 -0.06 -1.12
CA THR A 176 21.55 -0.63 -0.20
C THR A 176 20.22 -0.84 -0.93
N ILE A 177 19.63 -2.00 -0.72
CA ILE A 177 18.40 -2.42 -1.40
C ILE A 177 17.23 -2.23 -0.44
N VAL A 178 16.17 -1.58 -0.91
CA VAL A 178 14.87 -1.53 -0.27
C VAL A 178 13.90 -2.39 -1.05
N VAL A 179 13.20 -3.29 -0.39
CA VAL A 179 12.11 -4.09 -0.97
C VAL A 179 10.81 -3.77 -0.27
N LYS A 180 9.72 -3.80 -1.02
CA LYS A 180 8.36 -3.79 -0.49
C LYS A 180 7.89 -5.23 -0.37
N CYS A 181 7.87 -5.74 0.85
CA CYS A 181 7.47 -7.10 1.18
C CYS A 181 6.50 -7.13 2.38
N PRO A 182 5.28 -6.58 2.24
CA PRO A 182 4.27 -6.58 3.30
C PRO A 182 4.02 -7.97 3.87
N ILE A 183 3.98 -8.07 5.21
CA ILE A 183 3.56 -9.29 5.90
C ILE A 183 2.04 -9.35 5.83
N VAL A 184 1.52 -10.41 5.20
CA VAL A 184 0.09 -10.62 4.98
C VAL A 184 -0.53 -11.61 5.96
N ALA A 185 0.27 -12.34 6.74
CA ALA A 185 -0.17 -13.12 7.91
C ALA A 185 0.99 -13.49 8.85
N THR A 186 0.68 -13.67 10.13
CA THR A 186 1.60 -14.21 11.16
C THR A 186 1.04 -15.51 11.75
N GLY A 187 1.92 -16.46 12.03
CA GLY A 187 1.61 -17.79 12.53
C GLY A 187 1.15 -18.78 11.47
N THR A 188 0.54 -19.87 11.94
CA THR A 188 -0.08 -20.88 11.08
C THR A 188 -1.29 -20.26 10.40
N LEU A 189 -1.35 -20.33 9.05
CA LEU A 189 -2.56 -19.95 8.33
C LEU A 189 -3.71 -20.87 8.74
N GLY A 190 -4.60 -20.38 9.60
CA GLY A 190 -5.91 -20.95 9.79
C GLY A 190 -6.78 -20.57 8.59
N GLY A 191 -7.55 -21.51 8.05
CA GLY A 191 -8.59 -21.18 7.08
C GLY A 191 -9.62 -20.19 7.66
N PRO A 192 -10.58 -19.71 6.85
CA PRO A 192 -11.61 -18.73 7.24
C PRO A 192 -12.57 -19.16 8.38
N TRP A 193 -12.25 -20.24 9.10
CA TRP A 193 -13.01 -20.85 10.18
C TRP A 193 -12.42 -20.60 11.58
N GLN A 194 -11.24 -19.97 11.71
CA GLN A 194 -10.76 -19.57 13.03
C GLN A 194 -11.55 -18.34 13.51
N SER A 195 -12.39 -18.55 14.51
CA SER A 195 -13.30 -17.56 15.12
C SER A 195 -12.60 -16.44 15.87
N SER A 196 -11.29 -16.53 16.05
CA SER A 196 -10.44 -15.48 16.58
C SER A 196 -9.23 -15.36 15.66
N PRO A 197 -9.22 -14.40 14.71
CA PRO A 197 -7.94 -13.99 14.14
C PRO A 197 -7.04 -13.65 15.33
N GLY A 198 -5.78 -14.09 15.30
CA GLY A 198 -4.80 -13.74 16.33
C GLY A 198 -4.58 -12.23 16.41
N ARG A 199 -3.40 -11.78 16.85
CA ARG A 199 -3.05 -10.35 16.91
C ARG A 199 -3.06 -9.60 15.56
N TYR A 200 -3.53 -10.23 14.49
CA TYR A 200 -3.32 -9.79 13.12
C TYR A 200 -4.59 -9.91 12.27
N ARG A 201 -4.84 -8.90 11.45
CA ARG A 201 -5.92 -8.89 10.44
C ARG A 201 -5.30 -9.26 9.09
N ILE A 202 -5.63 -10.43 8.55
CA ILE A 202 -5.41 -10.71 7.13
C ILE A 202 -6.08 -9.58 6.35
N PRO A 203 -5.44 -8.97 5.34
CA PRO A 203 -6.07 -7.91 4.57
C PRO A 203 -7.26 -8.43 3.76
N GLN A 204 -8.43 -8.56 4.40
CA GLN A 204 -9.65 -9.27 3.95
C GLN A 204 -9.45 -10.46 3.01
N GLY A 205 -8.32 -11.16 3.17
CA GLY A 205 -7.84 -12.07 2.17
C GLY A 205 -8.45 -13.44 2.35
N LYS A 206 -8.87 -14.06 1.26
CA LYS A 206 -9.20 -15.49 1.27
C LYS A 206 -7.91 -16.28 1.10
N VAL A 207 -7.65 -17.24 1.99
CA VAL A 207 -6.58 -18.24 1.80
C VAL A 207 -7.20 -19.46 1.12
N GLU A 208 -6.62 -19.90 -0.01
CA GLU A 208 -7.08 -21.12 -0.69
C GLU A 208 -6.44 -22.35 -0.01
N PRO A 209 -7.22 -23.35 0.44
CA PRO A 209 -6.71 -24.46 1.23
C PRO A 209 -5.96 -25.54 0.42
N ASP A 210 -6.10 -25.59 -0.90
CA ASP A 210 -5.85 -26.83 -1.67
C ASP A 210 -4.52 -26.93 -2.45
N TYR A 211 -3.61 -25.97 -2.34
CA TYR A 211 -2.26 -26.12 -2.91
C TYR A 211 -1.25 -26.49 -1.81
N ALA A 212 -1.05 -27.80 -1.59
CA ALA A 212 -0.13 -28.34 -0.58
C ALA A 212 1.32 -27.82 -0.66
N ALA A 213 1.72 -27.22 -1.80
CA ALA A 213 3.04 -26.63 -2.00
C ALA A 213 3.06 -25.08 -2.09
N LEU A 214 1.92 -24.42 -2.28
CA LEU A 214 1.84 -22.97 -2.50
C LEU A 214 0.67 -22.39 -1.72
N LYS A 215 0.96 -21.49 -0.79
CA LYS A 215 -0.10 -20.77 -0.08
C LYS A 215 -0.47 -19.54 -0.88
N THR A 216 -1.77 -19.33 -1.12
CA THR A 216 -2.26 -18.21 -1.93
C THR A 216 -3.17 -17.32 -1.11
N ILE A 217 -3.15 -16.02 -1.42
CA ILE A 217 -4.01 -15.01 -0.80
C ILE A 217 -4.69 -14.18 -1.88
N TRP A 218 -5.96 -13.87 -1.63
CA TRP A 218 -6.79 -13.04 -2.49
C TRP A 218 -6.86 -11.64 -1.90
N LEU A 219 -6.13 -10.67 -2.45
CA LEU A 219 -6.15 -9.30 -1.94
C LEU A 219 -7.10 -8.43 -2.75
N PRO A 220 -7.92 -7.57 -2.10
CA PRO A 220 -8.73 -6.61 -2.84
C PRO A 220 -7.83 -5.64 -3.58
N PHE A 221 -8.23 -5.26 -4.79
CA PHE A 221 -7.57 -4.20 -5.55
C PHE A 221 -8.52 -3.02 -5.80
N TRP A 222 -7.96 -1.87 -6.12
CA TRP A 222 -8.69 -0.67 -6.51
C TRP A 222 -8.30 -0.24 -7.90
N TYR A 223 -9.26 0.29 -8.64
CA TYR A 223 -8.98 0.97 -9.90
C TYR A 223 -8.51 2.40 -9.63
N VAL A 224 -7.41 2.79 -10.25
CA VAL A 224 -6.82 4.13 -10.14
C VAL A 224 -6.53 4.70 -11.52
N TYR A 225 -6.68 6.00 -11.66
CA TYR A 225 -6.11 6.71 -12.78
C TYR A 225 -4.61 6.87 -12.61
N CYS A 226 -3.91 6.60 -13.68
CA CYS A 226 -2.48 6.52 -13.74
C CYS A 226 -2.01 7.21 -15.02
N THR A 227 -0.98 8.04 -14.95
CA THR A 227 -0.44 8.72 -16.14
C THR A 227 0.83 8.03 -16.58
N ASP A 228 0.85 7.55 -17.82
CA ASP A 228 2.07 6.99 -18.43
C ASP A 228 3.18 8.05 -18.43
N PRO A 229 4.37 7.73 -17.89
CA PRO A 229 5.45 8.72 -17.74
C PRO A 229 6.02 9.19 -19.08
N ILE A 230 5.94 8.37 -20.13
CA ILE A 230 6.48 8.64 -21.46
C ILE A 230 5.41 9.32 -22.32
N THR A 231 4.24 8.68 -22.47
CA THR A 231 3.18 9.14 -23.39
C THR A 231 2.29 10.21 -22.78
N LYS A 232 2.34 10.41 -21.46
CA LYS A 232 1.46 11.29 -20.68
C LYS A 232 -0.03 10.96 -20.82
N ARG A 233 -0.37 9.78 -21.35
CA ARG A 233 -1.75 9.34 -21.50
C ARG A 233 -2.26 8.80 -20.16
N PRO A 234 -3.47 9.20 -19.73
CA PRO A 234 -4.11 8.56 -18.59
C PRO A 234 -4.57 7.15 -18.98
N SER A 235 -4.33 6.19 -18.09
CA SER A 235 -4.82 4.82 -18.15
C SER A 235 -5.43 4.45 -16.81
N VAL A 236 -6.34 3.49 -16.81
CA VAL A 236 -6.82 2.86 -15.58
C VAL A 236 -5.85 1.74 -15.22
N ARG A 237 -5.41 1.69 -13.97
CA ARG A 237 -4.57 0.61 -13.42
C ARG A 237 -5.22 0.04 -12.17
N ARG A 238 -4.72 -1.11 -11.74
CA ARG A 238 -5.12 -1.74 -10.49
C ARG A 238 -4.03 -1.51 -9.45
N ILE A 239 -4.41 -1.21 -8.22
CA ILE A 239 -3.51 -1.06 -7.08
C ILE A 239 -3.95 -1.99 -5.96
N ILE A 240 -3.03 -2.55 -5.19
CA ILE A 240 -3.30 -3.17 -3.89
C ILE A 240 -2.69 -2.33 -2.76
N VAL A 241 -3.29 -2.37 -1.57
CA VAL A 241 -2.92 -1.54 -0.42
C VAL A 241 -2.88 -2.44 0.82
N PRO A 242 -1.80 -3.22 0.99
CA PRO A 242 -1.63 -4.13 2.12
C PRO A 242 -1.38 -3.42 3.45
N ASP A 243 -0.71 -2.27 3.45
CA ASP A 243 -0.32 -1.53 4.66
C ASP A 243 -0.75 -0.05 4.59
N VAL A 244 -1.16 0.50 5.72
CA VAL A 244 -1.61 1.89 5.88
C VAL A 244 -1.06 2.46 7.18
N TYR A 245 -0.61 3.71 7.15
CA TYR A 245 -0.39 4.51 8.34
C TYR A 245 -1.56 5.45 8.59
N ASP A 246 -2.23 5.23 9.71
CA ASP A 246 -3.21 6.13 10.28
C ASP A 246 -2.59 6.88 11.46
N PRO A 247 -2.51 8.23 11.42
CA PRO A 247 -2.02 9.00 12.57
C PRO A 247 -2.81 8.68 13.85
N PRO A 248 -2.16 8.53 15.02
CA PRO A 248 -2.83 8.13 16.26
C PRO A 248 -4.00 9.03 16.69
N ALA A 249 -3.95 10.32 16.33
CA ALA A 249 -4.98 11.31 16.65
C ALA A 249 -6.20 11.26 15.70
N LEU A 250 -6.18 10.40 14.67
CA LEU A 250 -7.23 10.33 13.67
C LEU A 250 -8.45 9.55 14.23
N PRO A 251 -9.69 10.09 14.12
CA PRO A 251 -10.89 9.38 14.53
C PRO A 251 -11.06 8.05 13.78
N ASP A 252 -11.62 7.03 14.44
CA ASP A 252 -11.83 5.71 13.81
C ASP A 252 -12.67 5.77 12.53
N ALA A 253 -13.63 6.70 12.47
CA ALA A 253 -14.45 6.96 11.28
C ALA A 253 -13.62 7.44 10.08
N ASP A 254 -12.39 7.90 10.30
CA ASP A 254 -11.49 8.47 9.29
C ASP A 254 -10.29 7.57 8.96
N LYS A 255 -10.00 6.58 9.82
CA LYS A 255 -8.92 5.59 9.64
C LYS A 255 -9.08 4.82 8.34
N LEU A 256 -8.03 4.78 7.53
CA LEU A 256 -8.01 4.09 6.24
C LEU A 256 -7.70 2.61 6.40
N ALA A 257 -6.86 2.21 7.36
CA ALA A 257 -6.51 0.81 7.56
C ALA A 257 -7.76 -0.05 7.78
N LEU A 258 -8.67 0.42 8.63
CA LEU A 258 -9.95 -0.26 8.89
C LEU A 258 -10.85 -0.34 7.64
N LYS A 259 -10.91 0.74 6.85
CA LYS A 259 -11.81 0.84 5.68
C LYS A 259 -11.30 0.02 4.49
N LEU A 260 -9.99 0.02 4.29
CA LEU A 260 -9.31 -0.73 3.23
C LEU A 260 -9.13 -2.21 3.62
N GLY A 261 -9.24 -2.51 4.92
CA GLY A 261 -8.85 -3.81 5.44
C GLY A 261 -7.35 -4.03 5.27
N ALA A 262 -6.53 -3.00 5.49
CA ALA A 262 -5.08 -3.06 5.43
C ALA A 262 -4.49 -3.23 6.85
N ASN A 263 -3.21 -3.55 6.92
CA ASN A 263 -2.45 -3.56 8.16
C ASN A 263 -2.19 -2.14 8.68
N ASP A 264 -2.06 -2.02 10.00
CA ASP A 264 -1.51 -0.82 10.62
C ASP A 264 0.03 -0.85 10.51
N ALA A 265 0.59 0.18 9.88
CA ALA A 265 2.01 0.30 9.59
C ALA A 265 2.60 1.65 10.04
N PRO A 266 2.79 1.85 11.36
CA PRO A 266 3.30 3.10 11.92
C PRO A 266 4.63 3.58 11.33
N GLY A 267 5.49 2.63 10.92
CA GLY A 267 6.79 2.92 10.33
C GLY A 267 6.71 3.68 9.00
N LEU A 268 5.58 3.66 8.28
CA LEU A 268 5.41 4.48 7.09
C LEU A 268 5.55 5.98 7.41
N ALA A 269 5.19 6.41 8.63
CA ALA A 269 5.33 7.80 9.08
C ALA A 269 6.79 8.28 9.14
N LEU A 270 7.73 7.34 9.22
CA LEU A 270 9.16 7.63 9.27
C LEU A 270 9.75 7.78 7.87
N ILE A 271 9.03 7.40 6.81
CA ILE A 271 9.55 7.43 5.44
C ILE A 271 9.71 8.89 4.98
N PRO A 272 10.91 9.30 4.51
CA PRO A 272 11.13 10.66 4.03
C PRO A 272 10.19 11.01 2.87
N LEU A 273 9.65 12.23 2.87
CA LEU A 273 8.77 12.73 1.79
C LEU A 273 9.39 12.61 0.38
N ALA A 274 10.72 12.62 0.29
CA ALA A 274 11.43 12.41 -0.96
C ALA A 274 11.08 11.04 -1.58
N ALA A 275 10.89 9.99 -0.76
CA ALA A 275 10.48 8.66 -1.20
C ALA A 275 8.96 8.53 -1.46
N VAL A 276 8.15 9.54 -1.13
CA VAL A 276 6.68 9.45 -1.15
C VAL A 276 6.09 10.14 -2.38
N GLN A 277 5.21 9.45 -3.12
CA GLN A 277 4.43 10.05 -4.21
C GLN A 277 3.02 10.46 -3.76
N GLN A 278 2.33 11.29 -4.53
CA GLN A 278 0.97 11.70 -4.22
C GLN A 278 -0.08 10.69 -4.72
N PHE A 279 -1.04 10.37 -3.85
CA PHE A 279 -2.25 9.62 -4.14
C PHE A 279 -3.46 10.53 -3.90
N TYR A 280 -4.04 11.06 -4.98
CA TYR A 280 -5.15 11.99 -4.87
C TYR A 280 -6.49 11.26 -4.80
N TRP A 281 -7.26 11.58 -3.76
CA TRP A 281 -8.62 11.09 -3.58
C TRP A 281 -9.57 12.28 -3.56
N LEU A 282 -10.53 12.33 -4.48
CA LEU A 282 -11.54 13.39 -4.51
C LEU A 282 -12.80 12.99 -3.74
N GLN A 283 -13.34 13.85 -2.89
CA GLN A 283 -14.60 13.68 -2.14
C GLN A 283 -15.64 14.71 -2.62
N GLY A 284 -16.93 14.41 -2.46
CA GLY A 284 -18.04 15.25 -2.92
C GLY A 284 -18.89 14.56 -4.00
N PRO A 285 -19.77 15.29 -4.72
CA PRO A 285 -20.51 14.69 -5.83
C PRO A 285 -19.54 14.25 -6.92
N GLN A 286 -19.33 12.94 -7.01
CA GLN A 286 -18.44 12.34 -7.99
C GLN A 286 -19.22 11.93 -9.25
N PRO A 287 -18.67 12.13 -10.46
CA PRO A 287 -19.14 11.34 -11.59
C PRO A 287 -19.00 9.85 -11.28
N VAL A 288 -19.87 9.02 -11.83
CA VAL A 288 -19.89 7.56 -11.65
C VAL A 288 -18.51 6.91 -11.91
N ASN A 289 -17.67 7.54 -12.73
CA ASN A 289 -16.37 7.02 -13.14
C ASN A 289 -15.18 7.77 -12.51
N GLN A 290 -15.35 8.53 -11.42
CA GLN A 290 -14.21 9.16 -10.75
C GLN A 290 -13.41 8.12 -9.97
N LEU A 291 -12.16 7.90 -10.38
CA LEU A 291 -11.21 7.05 -9.66
C LEU A 291 -10.21 7.91 -8.88
N PRO A 292 -9.54 7.37 -7.84
CA PRO A 292 -8.34 7.97 -7.28
C PRO A 292 -7.25 8.13 -8.35
N ILE A 293 -6.31 9.06 -8.14
CA ILE A 293 -5.31 9.43 -9.15
C ILE A 293 -3.92 9.29 -8.54
N LEU A 294 -3.06 8.48 -9.17
CA LEU A 294 -1.65 8.38 -8.84
C LEU A 294 -0.83 9.45 -9.54
N GLU A 295 0.16 10.00 -8.83
CA GLU A 295 1.14 10.93 -9.39
C GLU A 295 2.03 10.25 -10.44
N ALA A 296 2.58 9.09 -10.12
CA ALA A 296 3.44 8.32 -10.98
C ALA A 296 3.11 6.82 -10.90
N CYS A 297 3.44 6.10 -11.96
CA CYS A 297 3.15 4.68 -12.12
C CYS A 297 4.29 3.94 -12.80
N PRO A 298 4.37 2.61 -12.66
CA PRO A 298 5.28 1.83 -13.47
C PRO A 298 4.97 2.00 -14.97
N SER A 299 6.03 2.10 -15.77
CA SER A 299 5.93 2.34 -17.21
C SER A 299 5.52 1.10 -18.01
N ASP A 300 5.85 -0.09 -17.53
CA ASP A 300 5.63 -1.35 -18.24
C ASP A 300 4.71 -2.27 -17.40
N PRO A 301 3.45 -2.47 -17.83
CA PRO A 301 2.53 -3.35 -17.12
C PRO A 301 2.82 -4.84 -17.34
N PHE A 302 3.69 -5.22 -18.27
CA PHE A 302 4.00 -6.63 -18.61
C PHE A 302 5.37 -7.08 -18.11
N TYR A 303 6.34 -6.16 -18.06
CA TYR A 303 7.68 -6.39 -17.52
C TYR A 303 7.97 -5.39 -16.40
N PRO A 304 7.36 -5.55 -15.22
CA PRO A 304 7.40 -4.54 -14.16
C PRO A 304 8.82 -4.26 -13.63
N CYS A 305 9.74 -5.21 -13.74
CA CYS A 305 11.16 -5.03 -13.43
C CYS A 305 11.92 -4.11 -14.40
N ARG A 306 11.33 -3.78 -15.57
CA ARG A 306 11.86 -2.83 -16.57
C ARG A 306 11.25 -1.44 -16.45
N ASN A 307 10.62 -1.13 -15.32
CA ASN A 307 10.06 0.19 -15.10
C ASN A 307 11.11 1.30 -15.31
N VAL A 308 10.86 2.21 -16.25
CA VAL A 308 11.74 3.37 -16.50
C VAL A 308 11.25 4.65 -15.81
N ASN A 309 10.13 4.58 -15.08
CA ASN A 309 9.63 5.73 -14.33
C ASN A 309 10.44 5.94 -13.04
N THR A 310 11.41 6.84 -13.10
CA THR A 310 12.24 7.17 -11.93
C THR A 310 11.49 7.89 -10.81
N ALA A 311 10.30 8.44 -11.09
CA ALA A 311 9.47 9.12 -10.11
C ALA A 311 8.51 8.18 -9.35
N TYR A 312 8.31 6.95 -9.84
CA TYR A 312 7.40 6.00 -9.22
C TYR A 312 7.93 5.53 -7.87
N SER A 313 7.02 5.53 -6.89
CA SER A 313 7.21 4.93 -5.57
C SER A 313 5.91 4.26 -5.15
N PRO A 314 5.95 3.06 -4.53
CA PRO A 314 4.76 2.46 -3.94
C PRO A 314 4.39 3.07 -2.58
N VAL A 315 5.19 4.01 -2.06
CA VAL A 315 4.85 4.75 -0.84
C VAL A 315 4.13 6.03 -1.21
N GLU A 316 2.92 6.19 -0.69
CA GLU A 316 1.95 7.13 -1.23
C GLU A 316 1.31 7.97 -0.13
N GLN A 317 1.31 9.30 -0.30
CA GLN A 317 0.59 10.22 0.56
C GLN A 317 -0.83 10.38 0.06
N VAL A 318 -1.80 10.00 0.89
CA VAL A 318 -3.22 10.12 0.54
C VAL A 318 -3.67 11.56 0.74
N THR A 319 -3.77 12.28 -0.37
CA THR A 319 -4.27 13.65 -0.42
C THR A 319 -5.76 13.63 -0.74
N LEU A 320 -6.58 13.73 0.30
CA LEU A 320 -8.03 13.81 0.20
C LEU A 320 -8.47 15.24 -0.07
N LEU A 321 -9.21 15.46 -1.14
CA LEU A 321 -9.61 16.76 -1.64
C LEU A 321 -11.14 16.84 -1.74
N ASN A 322 -11.75 17.93 -1.29
CA ASN A 322 -13.15 18.20 -1.57
C ASN A 322 -13.29 18.87 -2.94
N ARG A 323 -14.31 18.46 -3.69
CA ARG A 323 -14.57 18.93 -5.05
C ARG A 323 -15.60 20.07 -5.06
N LEU A 324 -15.22 21.24 -5.59
CA LEU A 324 -16.09 22.42 -5.72
C LEU A 324 -16.51 22.70 -7.18
N ILE A 325 -16.38 21.71 -8.05
CA ILE A 325 -16.72 21.80 -9.48
C ILE A 325 -17.84 20.80 -9.84
N PRO A 326 -18.63 21.06 -10.90
CA PRO A 326 -19.74 20.20 -11.30
C PRO A 326 -19.34 18.73 -11.47
N PRO A 327 -20.24 17.77 -11.16
CA PRO A 327 -19.92 16.33 -11.23
C PRO A 327 -19.68 15.82 -12.65
N SER A 328 -19.95 16.59 -13.70
CA SER A 328 -19.74 16.18 -15.09
C SER A 328 -18.26 16.07 -15.51
N SER A 329 -17.32 16.70 -14.79
CA SER A 329 -15.91 16.74 -15.20
C SER A 329 -15.10 15.60 -14.59
N VAL A 330 -14.71 14.58 -15.34
CA VAL A 330 -13.78 13.56 -14.81
C VAL A 330 -12.37 14.16 -14.70
N ILE A 331 -11.74 14.04 -13.53
CA ILE A 331 -10.33 14.40 -13.32
C ILE A 331 -9.53 13.10 -13.29
N ASN A 332 -8.56 12.94 -14.19
CA ASN A 332 -7.87 11.67 -14.39
C ASN A 332 -6.35 11.79 -14.49
N ASN A 333 -5.79 12.97 -14.20
CA ASN A 333 -4.35 13.17 -14.22
C ASN A 333 -3.94 14.16 -13.12
N PRO A 334 -2.73 13.99 -12.55
CA PRO A 334 -2.26 14.78 -11.40
C PRO A 334 -2.06 16.27 -11.76
N THR A 335 -1.68 16.58 -13.01
CA THR A 335 -1.49 17.98 -13.44
C THR A 335 -2.79 18.78 -13.35
N THR A 336 -3.92 18.19 -13.75
CA THR A 336 -5.24 18.81 -13.61
C THR A 336 -5.62 18.96 -12.14
N VAL A 337 -5.33 17.97 -11.28
CA VAL A 337 -5.59 18.09 -9.83
C VAL A 337 -4.87 19.30 -9.25
N VAL A 338 -3.57 19.46 -9.52
CA VAL A 338 -2.77 20.58 -9.02
C VAL A 338 -3.31 21.92 -9.55
N LYS A 339 -3.65 22.01 -10.84
CA LYS A 339 -4.25 23.23 -11.42
C LYS A 339 -5.56 23.61 -10.73
N LEU A 340 -6.46 22.65 -10.52
CA LEU A 340 -7.75 22.88 -9.88
C LEU A 340 -7.61 23.19 -8.38
N ARG A 341 -6.63 22.59 -7.70
CA ARG A 341 -6.30 22.95 -6.31
C ARG A 341 -5.83 24.40 -6.23
N ASN A 342 -4.91 24.80 -7.12
CA ASN A 342 -4.35 26.16 -7.14
C ASN A 342 -5.39 27.23 -7.50
N SER A 343 -6.43 26.88 -8.27
CA SER A 343 -7.55 27.77 -8.58
C SER A 343 -8.65 27.78 -7.50
N GLY A 344 -8.49 27.05 -6.40
CA GLY A 344 -9.51 26.93 -5.34
C GLY A 344 -10.73 26.07 -5.73
N GLN A 345 -10.66 25.35 -6.85
CA GLN A 345 -11.70 24.45 -7.34
C GLN A 345 -11.66 23.06 -6.67
N LEU A 346 -10.53 22.71 -6.06
CA LEU A 346 -10.38 21.61 -5.12
C LEU A 346 -9.84 22.16 -3.81
N THR A 347 -10.39 21.72 -2.67
CA THR A 347 -9.92 22.13 -1.35
C THR A 347 -9.34 20.95 -0.60
N LEU A 348 -8.22 21.14 0.08
CA LEU A 348 -7.60 20.06 0.87
C LEU A 348 -8.49 19.74 2.08
N ILE A 349 -8.82 18.46 2.25
CA ILE A 349 -9.47 17.94 3.45
C ILE A 349 -8.40 17.42 4.41
N ARG A 350 -7.52 16.55 3.91
CA ARG A 350 -6.42 15.93 4.69
C ARG A 350 -5.34 15.35 3.77
N ASP A 351 -4.12 15.25 4.28
CA ASP A 351 -2.95 14.68 3.59
C ASP A 351 -2.00 13.94 4.55
N THR A 352 -2.46 13.55 5.75
CA THR A 352 -1.58 13.02 6.80
C THR A 352 -1.40 11.51 6.77
N GLN A 353 -2.19 10.79 5.97
CA GLN A 353 -2.15 9.34 5.88
C GLN A 353 -1.18 8.91 4.79
N LEU A 354 -0.45 7.83 5.07
CA LEU A 354 0.42 7.19 4.10
C LEU A 354 -0.10 5.78 3.82
N ILE A 355 0.05 5.33 2.60
CA ILE A 355 -0.25 3.96 2.21
C ILE A 355 0.94 3.35 1.51
N ASP A 356 1.05 2.04 1.64
CA ASP A 356 1.95 1.23 0.84
C ASP A 356 1.17 0.65 -0.35
N GLY A 357 0.95 1.43 -1.40
CA GLY A 357 0.19 1.04 -2.59
C GLY A 357 1.05 0.43 -3.69
N ALA A 358 0.75 -0.79 -4.14
CA ALA A 358 1.49 -1.43 -5.25
C ALA A 358 0.61 -1.50 -6.50
N VAL A 359 1.07 -0.87 -7.57
CA VAL A 359 0.41 -1.00 -8.89
C VAL A 359 0.71 -2.38 -9.44
N ILE A 360 -0.34 -3.17 -9.66
CA ILE A 360 -0.20 -4.54 -10.16
C ILE A 360 -0.19 -4.58 -11.69
N PRO A 361 0.59 -5.48 -12.30
CA PRO A 361 0.54 -5.78 -13.73
C PRO A 361 -0.89 -5.96 -14.24
N GLU A 362 -1.16 -5.49 -15.45
CA GLU A 362 -2.40 -5.89 -16.13
C GLU A 362 -2.25 -7.34 -16.58
N LEU A 363 -3.07 -8.23 -16.04
CA LEU A 363 -3.25 -9.54 -16.63
C LEU A 363 -3.72 -9.32 -18.08
N PRO A 364 -3.11 -9.99 -19.08
CA PRO A 364 -3.75 -10.13 -20.37
C PRO A 364 -5.15 -10.66 -20.08
N GLN A 365 -6.18 -9.87 -20.38
CA GLN A 365 -7.55 -10.34 -20.24
C GLN A 365 -7.63 -11.65 -21.03
N PRO A 366 -8.03 -12.78 -20.41
CA PRO A 366 -8.20 -14.00 -21.16
C PRO A 366 -9.14 -13.70 -22.32
N THR A 367 -8.61 -13.77 -23.55
CA THR A 367 -9.43 -13.70 -24.75
C THR A 367 -10.24 -14.97 -24.78
N PHE A 368 -11.47 -14.92 -24.26
CA PHE A 368 -12.42 -16.03 -24.32
C PHE A 368 -13.01 -16.18 -25.71
#